data_AF-A0A2X3EAR0-F1
#
_entry.id   AF-A0A2X3EAR0-F1
#
_cell.length_a   1.000
_cell.length_b   1.000
_cell.length_c   1.000
_cell.angle_alpha   90.00
_cell.angle_beta   90.00
_cell.angle_gamma   90.00
#
_symmetry.space_group_name_H-M   'P 1'
#
loop_
_entity.id
_entity.type
_entity.pdbx_description
1 polymer ?
#
loop_
_entity_poly.entity_id
_entity_poly.type
_entity_poly.pdbx_seq_one_letter_code
_entity_poly.pdbx_strand_id
1 'polypeptide(L)'
;MRLHNHRLELLSPARDAGIAREAILHGADAVYIGGPGFGARHNASNSLSDIAGLVPFAHRFGAKVFVTLNTILHDDELEPAQRLITDLYDAGVDALIVQDMGIMELDLPPIELHASTQCDIRSVEKAKFLSDAGFSQIVLARELNLSQIKAIYDHTDATIEFFIHGALCVAYSGQCYISHAQTGRSANRGDCSQACRLPYTLKDDQGRVVAYEKHLLSMKDNDQTANLAALIDAGVRSFKIEGRYKDMSYVKNITAHYRQMLDAIIEDRGDLARASAGRTEHFFIPSTDKTFHRGSTDYFVNARKGDIGAFDSPKFIGLPVGEVLKVGKDHLDVEVSEPLTNGDGLNVMIKREVVGFRANTVEKTGENRYRVWPNEMPADLHKVRPHQPLNRNLDHNWQQALLKTSSERRIAVDVTLSGWQEQLVLTMTCEDGVSVTHTLDGSSPKLTRRRKR
;
A
#
# COMPACT_ATOMS: atom_id res chain seq x y z
N MET A 1 2.52 21.38 8.03
CA MET A 1 3.94 21.58 7.69
C MET A 1 4.33 20.66 6.52
N ARG A 2 4.64 21.26 5.36
CA ARG A 2 4.98 20.55 4.11
C ARG A 2 6.19 19.63 4.28
N LEU A 3 6.21 18.51 3.57
CA LEU A 3 7.33 17.57 3.56
C LEU A 3 8.56 18.23 2.94
N HIS A 4 9.72 18.10 3.58
CA HIS A 4 10.96 18.68 3.04
C HIS A 4 11.43 17.93 1.78
N ASN A 5 12.01 18.67 0.82
CA ASN A 5 12.46 18.13 -0.46
C ASN A 5 13.57 17.06 -0.38
N HIS A 6 14.23 16.86 0.75
CA HIS A 6 15.21 15.76 0.93
C HIS A 6 14.58 14.53 1.62
N ARG A 7 13.33 14.62 2.07
CA ARG A 7 12.65 13.51 2.76
C ARG A 7 11.77 12.74 1.79
N LEU A 8 11.86 11.41 1.85
CA LEU A 8 10.96 10.50 1.13
C LEU A 8 9.96 9.91 2.12
N GLU A 9 8.68 9.99 1.78
CA GLU A 9 7.58 9.41 2.55
C GLU A 9 7.03 8.17 1.84
N LEU A 10 7.08 7.02 2.50
CA LEU A 10 6.31 5.84 2.10
C LEU A 10 4.92 5.89 2.74
N LEU A 11 3.88 6.08 1.91
CA LEU A 11 2.50 6.20 2.36
C LEU A 11 1.72 4.91 2.12
N SER A 12 1.41 4.19 3.21
CA SER A 12 0.73 2.89 3.16
C SER A 12 -0.79 2.99 3.43
N PRO A 13 -1.61 2.17 2.76
CA PRO A 13 -3.04 2.09 3.02
C PRO A 13 -3.31 1.28 4.29
N ALA A 14 -4.40 1.62 4.98
CA ALA A 14 -4.94 0.79 6.04
C ALA A 14 -6.45 0.65 5.92
N ARG A 15 -6.94 -0.60 5.93
CA ARG A 15 -8.39 -0.87 6.04
C ARG A 15 -8.89 -0.51 7.44
N ASP A 16 -8.10 -0.87 8.44
CA ASP A 16 -8.40 -0.70 9.85
C ASP A 16 -7.16 -0.28 10.66
N ALA A 17 -7.38 0.19 11.89
CA ALA A 17 -6.30 0.68 12.76
C ALA A 17 -5.25 -0.39 13.09
N GLY A 18 -5.63 -1.68 13.11
CA GLY A 18 -4.70 -2.79 13.30
C GLY A 18 -3.72 -2.91 12.13
N ILE A 19 -4.24 -2.89 10.90
CA ILE A 19 -3.42 -2.87 9.68
C ILE A 19 -2.54 -1.61 9.61
N ALA A 20 -3.05 -0.45 10.05
CA ALA A 20 -2.26 0.78 10.09
C ALA A 20 -1.03 0.65 11.01
N ARG A 21 -1.19 0.06 12.20
CA ARG A 21 -0.07 -0.21 13.12
C ARG A 21 0.97 -1.10 12.48
N GLU A 22 0.54 -2.18 11.84
CA GLU A 22 1.46 -3.10 11.15
C GLU A 22 2.17 -2.42 9.98
N ALA A 23 1.49 -1.57 9.20
CA ALA A 23 2.13 -0.80 8.12
C ALA A 23 3.28 0.07 8.66
N ILE A 24 3.07 0.76 9.79
CA ILE A 24 4.10 1.59 10.43
C ILE A 24 5.27 0.72 10.92
N LEU A 25 5.00 -0.43 11.53
CA LEU A 25 6.06 -1.37 11.94
C LEU A 25 6.84 -1.92 10.74
N HIS A 26 6.19 -2.05 9.58
CA HIS A 26 6.81 -2.49 8.32
C HIS A 26 7.47 -1.34 7.54
N GLY A 27 7.59 -0.15 8.12
CA GLY A 27 8.38 0.95 7.58
C GLY A 27 7.61 2.06 6.85
N ALA A 28 6.28 2.06 6.93
CA ALA A 28 5.49 3.21 6.44
C ALA A 28 5.89 4.49 7.20
N ASP A 29 6.12 5.56 6.46
CA ASP A 29 6.35 6.89 7.02
C ASP A 29 5.06 7.64 7.32
N ALA A 30 4.01 7.28 6.60
CA ALA A 30 2.66 7.72 6.87
C ALA A 30 1.67 6.61 6.52
N VAL A 31 0.49 6.65 7.14
CA VAL A 31 -0.63 5.76 6.82
C VAL A 31 -1.84 6.58 6.44
N TYR A 32 -2.63 6.08 5.49
CA TYR A 32 -3.94 6.66 5.19
C TYR A 32 -5.08 5.67 5.46
N ILE A 33 -6.08 6.15 6.19
CA ILE A 33 -7.22 5.36 6.69
C ILE A 33 -8.55 6.09 6.43
N GLY A 34 -9.66 5.34 6.36
CA GLY A 34 -11.00 5.93 6.22
C GLY A 34 -11.59 6.32 7.57
N GLY A 35 -12.14 7.53 7.68
CA GLY A 35 -12.92 7.97 8.83
C GLY A 35 -14.30 7.29 8.90
N PRO A 36 -15.17 7.70 9.84
CA PRO A 36 -16.51 7.14 9.98
C PRO A 36 -17.43 7.48 8.78
N GLY A 37 -17.11 8.51 8.00
CA GLY A 37 -17.87 8.94 6.84
C GLY A 37 -16.99 9.58 5.76
N PHE A 38 -17.63 9.90 4.61
CA PHE A 38 -17.06 10.70 3.51
C PHE A 38 -15.78 10.17 2.84
N GLY A 39 -15.48 8.88 3.00
CA GLY A 39 -14.35 8.22 2.32
C GLY A 39 -14.79 7.44 1.07
N ALA A 40 -13.97 7.45 0.02
CA ALA A 40 -14.25 6.77 -1.27
C ALA A 40 -14.22 5.21 -1.24
N ARG A 41 -14.33 4.61 -0.04
CA ARG A 41 -14.39 3.18 0.22
C ARG A 41 -15.26 2.94 1.46
N HIS A 42 -16.57 2.87 1.27
CA HIS A 42 -17.55 2.78 2.38
C HIS A 42 -17.38 1.54 3.27
N ASN A 43 -16.81 0.43 2.76
CA ASN A 43 -16.59 -0.79 3.54
C ASN A 43 -15.28 -0.79 4.34
N ALA A 44 -14.57 0.33 4.42
CA ALA A 44 -13.31 0.50 5.14
C ALA A 44 -13.34 1.79 5.97
N SER A 45 -14.47 2.01 6.65
CA SER A 45 -14.66 3.11 7.60
C SER A 45 -14.23 2.68 8.99
N ASN A 46 -13.67 3.61 9.75
CA ASN A 46 -13.17 3.39 11.11
C ASN A 46 -13.80 4.38 12.07
N SER A 47 -13.97 3.98 13.33
CA SER A 47 -14.47 4.89 14.35
C SER A 47 -13.44 5.97 14.65
N LEU A 48 -13.90 7.15 15.11
CA LEU A 48 -13.01 8.20 15.59
C LEU A 48 -12.11 7.69 16.74
N SER A 49 -12.65 6.85 17.63
CA SER A 49 -11.91 6.29 18.75
C SER A 49 -10.76 5.38 18.30
N ASP A 50 -10.95 4.58 17.26
CA ASP A 50 -9.89 3.73 16.70
C ASP A 50 -8.75 4.58 16.10
N ILE A 51 -9.12 5.67 15.40
CA ILE A 51 -8.16 6.61 14.81
C ILE A 51 -7.40 7.35 15.92
N ALA A 52 -8.10 7.87 16.93
CA ALA A 52 -7.47 8.53 18.09
C ALA A 52 -6.53 7.57 18.84
N GLY A 53 -6.86 6.28 18.93
CA GLY A 53 -5.96 5.26 19.50
C GLY A 53 -4.73 4.95 18.64
N LEU A 54 -4.80 5.13 17.33
CA LEU A 54 -3.70 4.93 16.38
C LEU A 54 -2.68 6.08 16.43
N VAL A 55 -3.14 7.32 16.54
CA VAL A 55 -2.32 8.54 16.45
C VAL A 55 -1.09 8.50 17.38
N PRO A 56 -1.21 8.26 18.71
CA PRO A 56 -0.04 8.22 19.60
C PRO A 56 0.97 7.14 19.23
N PHE A 57 0.50 6.02 18.67
CA PHE A 57 1.38 4.94 18.23
C PHE A 57 2.17 5.34 16.98
N ALA A 58 1.52 6.01 16.02
CA ALA A 58 2.18 6.50 14.81
C ALA A 58 3.21 7.58 15.14
N HIS A 59 2.82 8.57 15.95
CA HIS A 59 3.66 9.68 16.34
C HIS A 59 4.90 9.27 17.16
N ARG A 60 4.87 8.11 17.84
CA ARG A 60 6.07 7.54 18.48
C ARG A 60 7.23 7.34 17.50
N PHE A 61 6.93 7.03 16.23
CA PHE A 61 7.92 6.88 15.17
C PHE A 61 8.02 8.12 14.27
N GLY A 62 7.37 9.23 14.64
CA GLY A 62 7.19 10.38 13.75
C GLY A 62 6.38 10.06 12.50
N ALA A 63 5.68 8.92 12.46
CA ALA A 63 4.85 8.52 11.33
C ALA A 63 3.51 9.27 11.38
N LYS A 64 3.05 9.75 10.22
CA LYS A 64 1.83 10.56 10.13
C LYS A 64 0.57 9.72 9.87
N VAL A 65 -0.57 10.19 10.34
CA VAL A 65 -1.89 9.60 10.09
C VAL A 65 -2.72 10.54 9.22
N PHE A 66 -3.07 10.08 8.03
CA PHE A 66 -3.93 10.81 7.10
C PHE A 66 -5.31 10.17 7.06
N VAL A 67 -6.37 10.99 7.06
CA VAL A 67 -7.74 10.51 6.96
C VAL A 67 -8.36 10.92 5.65
N THR A 68 -9.01 9.98 4.96
CA THR A 68 -9.65 10.28 3.67
C THR A 68 -11.03 10.89 3.88
N LEU A 69 -11.25 12.04 3.27
CA LEU A 69 -12.52 12.75 3.15
C LEU A 69 -12.74 13.10 1.66
N ASN A 70 -12.64 12.07 0.83
CA ASN A 70 -12.45 12.17 -0.62
C ASN A 70 -13.69 11.69 -1.41
N THR A 71 -14.88 12.03 -0.93
CA THR A 71 -16.12 11.92 -1.71
C THR A 71 -16.62 13.30 -2.09
N ILE A 72 -17.40 13.38 -3.16
CA ILE A 72 -18.24 14.56 -3.44
C ILE A 72 -19.28 14.68 -2.33
N LEU A 73 -19.53 15.91 -1.86
CA LEU A 73 -20.49 16.21 -0.81
C LEU A 73 -21.77 16.84 -1.37
N HIS A 74 -22.89 16.63 -0.69
CA HIS A 74 -24.10 17.42 -0.86
C HIS A 74 -24.17 18.53 0.19
N ASP A 75 -25.01 19.54 -0.05
CA ASP A 75 -25.13 20.70 0.84
C ASP A 75 -25.47 20.33 2.29
N ASP A 76 -26.31 19.31 2.48
CA ASP A 76 -26.70 18.78 3.81
C ASP A 76 -25.60 17.96 4.50
N GLU A 77 -24.52 17.65 3.79
CA GLU A 77 -23.36 16.90 4.29
C GLU A 77 -22.21 17.81 4.73
N LEU A 78 -22.22 19.10 4.37
CA LEU A 78 -21.13 20.04 4.65
C LEU A 78 -20.92 20.27 6.16
N GLU A 79 -21.99 20.57 6.90
CA GLU A 79 -21.92 20.81 8.35
C GLU A 79 -21.51 19.52 9.13
N PRO A 80 -22.07 18.34 8.84
CA PRO A 80 -21.53 17.08 9.36
C PRO A 80 -20.06 16.84 9.03
N ALA A 81 -19.61 17.15 7.81
CA ALA A 81 -18.21 17.01 7.42
C ALA A 81 -17.32 17.95 8.23
N GLN A 82 -17.70 19.22 8.42
CA GLN A 82 -16.95 20.19 9.23
C GLN A 82 -16.75 19.68 10.67
N ARG A 83 -17.83 19.21 11.32
CA ARG A 83 -17.74 18.63 12.67
C ARG A 83 -16.74 17.47 12.73
N LEU A 84 -16.83 16.55 11.77
CA LEU A 84 -15.92 15.41 11.72
C LEU A 84 -14.46 15.86 11.52
N ILE A 85 -14.21 16.90 10.72
CA ILE A 85 -12.87 17.45 10.52
C ILE A 85 -12.31 18.00 11.84
N THR A 86 -13.11 18.75 12.60
CA THR A 86 -12.74 19.25 13.93
C THR A 86 -12.39 18.10 14.87
N ASP A 87 -13.25 17.08 14.95
CA ASP A 87 -13.02 15.91 15.79
C ASP A 87 -11.73 15.15 15.41
N LEU A 88 -11.44 15.02 14.11
CA LEU A 88 -10.23 14.37 13.63
C LEU A 88 -8.98 15.19 13.96
N TYR A 89 -9.05 16.51 13.83
CA TYR A 89 -7.97 17.41 14.21
C TYR A 89 -7.67 17.31 15.71
N ASP A 90 -8.70 17.35 16.57
CA ASP A 90 -8.56 17.23 18.02
C ASP A 90 -8.01 15.84 18.44
N ALA A 91 -8.29 14.81 17.64
CA ALA A 91 -7.69 13.48 17.81
C ALA A 91 -6.21 13.39 17.38
N GLY A 92 -5.66 14.44 16.77
CA GLY A 92 -4.27 14.52 16.33
C GLY A 92 -4.00 13.95 14.94
N VAL A 93 -5.03 13.85 14.08
CA VAL A 93 -4.84 13.51 12.66
C VAL A 93 -4.01 14.59 11.96
N ASP A 94 -3.00 14.18 11.20
CA ASP A 94 -2.02 15.09 10.61
C ASP A 94 -2.54 15.79 9.35
N ALA A 95 -3.33 15.10 8.53
CA ALA A 95 -3.87 15.65 7.28
C ALA A 95 -5.14 14.96 6.80
N LEU A 96 -5.90 15.67 5.97
CA LEU A 96 -7.07 15.13 5.26
C LEU A 96 -6.79 14.99 3.77
N ILE A 97 -7.18 13.86 3.19
CA ILE A 97 -7.15 13.66 1.74
C ILE A 97 -8.53 14.00 1.18
N VAL A 98 -8.64 15.12 0.47
CA VAL A 98 -9.90 15.78 0.09
C VAL A 98 -10.12 15.76 -1.42
N GLN A 99 -11.37 15.56 -1.85
CA GLN A 99 -11.79 15.72 -3.26
C GLN A 99 -12.62 16.98 -3.48
N ASP A 100 -13.59 17.24 -2.60
CA ASP A 100 -14.57 18.30 -2.79
C ASP A 100 -14.01 19.66 -2.34
N MET A 101 -14.03 20.65 -3.24
CA MET A 101 -13.48 21.98 -2.96
C MET A 101 -14.38 22.80 -2.02
N GLY A 102 -15.66 22.42 -1.85
CA GLY A 102 -16.56 23.08 -0.90
C GLY A 102 -16.05 23.00 0.55
N ILE A 103 -15.20 22.03 0.86
CA ILE A 103 -14.54 21.91 2.18
C ILE A 103 -13.66 23.12 2.49
N MET A 104 -13.07 23.77 1.48
CA MET A 104 -12.17 24.91 1.66
C MET A 104 -12.91 26.18 2.09
N GLU A 105 -14.23 26.22 1.94
CA GLU A 105 -15.09 27.34 2.36
C GLU A 105 -15.65 27.15 3.79
N LEU A 106 -15.33 26.02 4.43
CA LEU A 106 -15.76 25.72 5.80
C LEU A 106 -14.82 26.36 6.83
N ASP A 107 -15.33 26.59 8.04
CA ASP A 107 -14.52 27.04 9.17
C ASP A 107 -13.78 25.83 9.78
N LEU A 108 -12.60 25.55 9.22
CA LEU A 108 -11.78 24.40 9.59
C LEU A 108 -10.72 24.78 10.65
N PRO A 109 -10.37 23.86 11.56
CA PRO A 109 -9.12 23.98 12.33
C PRO A 109 -7.90 24.01 11.38
N PRO A 110 -6.70 24.39 11.85
CA PRO A 110 -5.49 24.48 11.00
C PRO A 110 -4.90 23.10 10.65
N ILE A 111 -5.73 22.22 10.09
CA ILE A 111 -5.37 20.89 9.60
C ILE A 111 -4.81 20.97 8.18
N GLU A 112 -3.85 20.10 7.86
CA GLU A 112 -3.34 20.02 6.49
C GLU A 112 -4.36 19.38 5.54
N LEU A 113 -4.46 19.94 4.32
CA LEU A 113 -5.29 19.40 3.26
C LEU A 113 -4.41 18.89 2.12
N HIS A 114 -4.65 17.64 1.72
CA HIS A 114 -4.01 16.96 0.60
C HIS A 114 -5.04 16.76 -0.52
N ALA A 115 -4.74 17.23 -1.74
CA ALA A 115 -5.67 17.11 -2.85
C ALA A 115 -5.66 15.68 -3.40
N SER A 116 -6.78 14.97 -3.26
CA SER A 116 -6.96 13.59 -3.68
C SER A 116 -6.68 13.39 -5.17
N THR A 117 -6.27 12.18 -5.56
CA THR A 117 -6.20 11.76 -6.97
C THR A 117 -7.55 11.86 -7.66
N GLN A 118 -8.64 11.93 -6.89
CA GLN A 118 -9.98 12.17 -7.42
C GLN A 118 -10.21 13.60 -7.91
N CYS A 119 -9.28 14.52 -7.66
CA CYS A 119 -9.29 15.88 -8.22
C CYS A 119 -8.82 15.95 -9.67
N ASP A 120 -8.48 14.82 -10.30
CA ASP A 120 -8.03 14.73 -11.70
C ASP A 120 -6.84 15.65 -12.01
N ILE A 121 -5.77 15.52 -11.22
CA ILE A 121 -4.59 16.39 -11.29
C ILE A 121 -3.63 15.87 -12.36
N ARG A 122 -3.82 16.33 -13.61
CA ARG A 122 -3.11 15.87 -14.81
C ARG A 122 -2.41 16.97 -15.62
N SER A 123 -2.54 18.22 -15.20
CA SER A 123 -1.89 19.36 -15.87
C SER A 123 -1.19 20.27 -14.86
N VAL A 124 -0.23 21.04 -15.35
CA VAL A 124 0.51 22.03 -14.55
C VAL A 124 -0.44 23.07 -13.97
N GLU A 125 -1.39 23.55 -14.77
CA GLU A 125 -2.34 24.59 -14.37
C GLU A 125 -3.24 24.12 -13.22
N LYS A 126 -3.74 22.88 -13.29
CA LYS A 126 -4.57 22.30 -12.23
C LYS A 126 -3.78 22.07 -10.94
N ALA A 127 -2.55 21.56 -11.07
CA ALA A 127 -1.66 21.35 -9.92
C ALA A 127 -1.29 22.68 -9.24
N LYS A 128 -0.91 23.69 -10.03
CA LYS A 128 -0.60 25.03 -9.54
C LYS A 128 -1.81 25.66 -8.84
N PHE A 129 -3.00 25.60 -9.45
CA PHE A 129 -4.22 26.11 -8.84
C PHE A 129 -4.48 25.52 -7.44
N LEU A 130 -4.34 24.19 -7.30
CA LEU A 130 -4.55 23.53 -6.00
C LEU A 130 -3.47 23.91 -4.97
N SER A 131 -2.22 24.03 -5.39
CA SER A 131 -1.14 24.52 -4.52
C SER A 131 -1.38 25.95 -4.06
N ASP A 132 -1.73 26.85 -4.98
CA ASP A 132 -2.01 28.26 -4.69
C ASP A 132 -3.23 28.41 -3.76
N ALA A 133 -4.21 27.51 -3.89
CA ALA A 133 -5.40 27.47 -3.04
C ALA A 133 -5.10 27.00 -1.61
N GLY A 134 -3.92 26.44 -1.33
CA GLY A 134 -3.47 26.10 0.02
C GLY A 134 -3.28 24.61 0.31
N PHE A 135 -3.48 23.71 -0.67
CA PHE A 135 -3.17 22.30 -0.48
C PHE A 135 -1.66 22.10 -0.25
N SER A 136 -1.28 21.42 0.83
CA SER A 136 0.13 21.18 1.18
C SER A 136 0.76 20.05 0.35
N GLN A 137 -0.07 19.14 -0.15
CA GLN A 137 0.31 17.97 -0.94
C GLN A 137 -0.75 17.69 -2.01
N ILE A 138 -0.33 17.26 -3.19
CA ILE A 138 -1.21 16.94 -4.31
C ILE A 138 -0.93 15.54 -4.84
N VAL A 139 -1.98 14.74 -4.97
CA VAL A 139 -1.89 13.37 -5.46
C VAL A 139 -2.15 13.35 -6.96
N LEU A 140 -1.09 13.15 -7.74
CA LEU A 140 -1.20 13.21 -9.18
C LEU A 140 -2.00 12.04 -9.76
N ALA A 141 -2.55 12.26 -10.94
CA ALA A 141 -3.19 11.21 -11.72
C ALA A 141 -2.15 10.15 -12.14
N ARG A 142 -2.53 8.87 -12.14
CA ARG A 142 -1.62 7.73 -12.38
C ARG A 142 -1.22 7.59 -13.84
N GLU A 143 -1.96 8.24 -14.72
CA GLU A 143 -1.82 8.23 -16.16
C GLU A 143 -0.77 9.22 -16.72
N LEU A 144 0.03 9.84 -15.84
CA LEU A 144 1.12 10.76 -16.19
C LEU A 144 2.46 10.05 -16.40
N ASN A 145 3.28 10.62 -17.29
CA ASN A 145 4.67 10.19 -17.48
C ASN A 145 5.66 11.04 -16.66
N LEU A 146 6.94 10.62 -16.58
CA LEU A 146 7.98 11.31 -15.81
C LEU A 146 8.15 12.79 -16.19
N SER A 147 8.12 13.13 -17.48
CA SER A 147 8.29 14.51 -17.95
C SER A 147 7.13 15.41 -17.50
N GLN A 148 5.90 14.88 -17.48
CA GLN A 148 4.72 15.60 -17.00
C GLN A 148 4.76 15.79 -15.49
N ILE A 149 5.18 14.76 -14.74
CA ILE A 149 5.37 14.83 -13.28
C ILE A 149 6.41 15.90 -12.95
N LYS A 150 7.55 15.90 -13.64
CA LYS A 150 8.62 16.90 -13.48
C LYS A 150 8.14 18.31 -13.81
N ALA A 151 7.42 18.49 -14.90
CA ALA A 151 6.85 19.78 -15.26
C ALA A 151 5.89 20.30 -14.19
N ILE A 152 5.07 19.43 -13.59
CA ILE A 152 4.21 19.81 -12.47
C ILE A 152 5.04 20.22 -11.26
N TYR A 153 6.03 19.42 -10.87
CA TYR A 153 6.93 19.71 -9.74
C TYR A 153 7.61 21.08 -9.89
N ASP A 154 8.06 21.44 -11.10
CA ASP A 154 8.76 22.70 -11.35
C ASP A 154 7.89 23.97 -11.24
N HIS A 155 6.56 23.82 -11.16
CA HIS A 155 5.60 24.92 -11.20
C HIS A 155 4.67 24.95 -9.97
N THR A 156 4.98 24.18 -8.93
CA THR A 156 4.16 24.08 -7.72
C THR A 156 5.04 23.95 -6.48
N ASP A 157 4.57 24.50 -5.35
CA ASP A 157 5.25 24.35 -4.06
C ASP A 157 4.65 23.21 -3.21
N ALA A 158 3.53 22.62 -3.66
CA ALA A 158 2.91 21.49 -2.99
C ALA A 158 3.76 20.22 -3.13
N THR A 159 3.77 19.40 -2.09
CA THR A 159 4.45 18.10 -2.12
C THR A 159 3.79 17.21 -3.18
N ILE A 160 4.58 16.58 -4.05
CA ILE A 160 4.06 15.66 -5.06
C ILE A 160 3.93 14.25 -4.49
N GLU A 161 2.70 13.75 -4.46
CA GLU A 161 2.37 12.36 -4.13
C GLU A 161 2.00 11.58 -5.40
N PHE A 162 2.53 10.36 -5.53
CA PHE A 162 2.25 9.50 -6.69
C PHE A 162 1.99 8.05 -6.26
N PHE A 163 1.03 7.38 -6.93
CA PHE A 163 0.77 5.96 -6.69
C PHE A 163 1.86 5.09 -7.33
N ILE A 164 2.52 4.28 -6.52
CA ILE A 164 3.58 3.37 -6.96
C ILE A 164 3.15 1.91 -7.08
N HIS A 165 2.04 1.52 -6.48
CA HIS A 165 1.59 0.13 -6.48
C HIS A 165 0.07 -0.03 -6.41
N GLY A 166 -0.44 -1.16 -6.92
CA GLY A 166 -1.82 -1.60 -6.75
C GLY A 166 -2.75 -1.27 -7.92
N ALA A 167 -4.06 -1.44 -7.76
CA ALA A 167 -4.98 -1.55 -8.89
C ALA A 167 -5.09 -0.26 -9.74
N LEU A 168 -4.92 -0.36 -11.06
CA LEU A 168 -5.20 0.74 -12.00
C LEU A 168 -6.68 0.84 -12.40
N CYS A 169 -7.11 2.06 -12.72
CA CYS A 169 -8.44 2.37 -13.23
C CYS A 169 -8.39 2.59 -14.74
N VAL A 170 -9.39 2.08 -15.46
CA VAL A 170 -9.53 2.25 -16.93
C VAL A 170 -9.97 3.66 -17.33
N ALA A 171 -10.65 4.37 -16.44
CA ALA A 171 -11.02 5.77 -16.60
C ALA A 171 -9.94 6.69 -16.01
N TYR A 172 -9.97 7.96 -16.42
CA TYR A 172 -9.13 9.00 -15.80
C TYR A 172 -9.37 9.07 -14.30
N SER A 173 -8.30 9.35 -13.56
CA SER A 173 -8.30 9.35 -12.09
C SER A 173 -9.36 10.32 -11.53
N GLY A 174 -10.34 9.80 -10.78
CA GLY A 174 -11.47 10.59 -10.26
C GLY A 174 -12.66 10.82 -11.20
N GLN A 175 -12.54 10.43 -12.47
CA GLN A 175 -13.53 10.74 -13.52
C GLN A 175 -14.28 9.48 -14.01
N CYS A 176 -14.64 8.59 -13.09
CA CYS A 176 -15.31 7.33 -13.42
C CYS A 176 -16.82 7.38 -13.12
N TYR A 177 -17.64 7.52 -14.17
CA TYR A 177 -19.09 7.66 -14.05
C TYR A 177 -19.88 6.40 -14.44
N ILE A 178 -19.22 5.37 -14.99
CA ILE A 178 -19.88 4.15 -15.49
C ILE A 178 -20.69 3.43 -14.42
N SER A 179 -20.17 3.37 -13.19
CA SER A 179 -20.83 2.72 -12.05
C SER A 179 -22.20 3.36 -11.79
N HIS A 180 -22.24 4.69 -11.78
CA HIS A 180 -23.46 5.44 -11.51
C HIS A 180 -24.45 5.31 -12.67
N ALA A 181 -23.96 5.48 -13.90
CA ALA A 181 -24.79 5.35 -15.10
C ALA A 181 -25.47 3.96 -15.23
N GLN A 182 -24.79 2.89 -14.81
CA GLN A 182 -25.32 1.52 -14.95
C GLN A 182 -26.14 1.04 -13.75
N THR A 183 -25.80 1.48 -12.54
CA THR A 183 -26.33 0.87 -11.30
C THR A 183 -26.86 1.87 -10.27
N GLY A 184 -26.72 3.18 -10.52
CA GLY A 184 -26.97 4.25 -9.56
C GLY A 184 -25.86 4.43 -8.51
N ARG A 185 -24.98 3.44 -8.33
CA ARG A 185 -23.87 3.47 -7.35
C ARG A 185 -22.71 4.35 -7.82
N SER A 186 -22.31 5.35 -7.05
CA SER A 186 -21.26 6.31 -7.46
C SER A 186 -19.89 5.97 -6.90
N ALA A 187 -18.92 5.75 -7.80
CA ALA A 187 -17.51 5.56 -7.43
C ALA A 187 -16.91 6.81 -6.75
N ASN A 188 -17.39 8.01 -7.12
CA ASN A 188 -16.98 9.29 -6.52
C ASN A 188 -17.67 9.58 -5.17
N ARG A 189 -18.61 8.72 -4.76
CA ARG A 189 -19.19 8.70 -3.41
C ARG A 189 -18.86 7.39 -2.66
N GLY A 190 -17.78 6.73 -3.07
CA GLY A 190 -17.23 5.56 -2.39
C GLY A 190 -17.94 4.23 -2.62
N ASP A 191 -18.89 4.18 -3.55
CA ASP A 191 -19.66 2.99 -3.89
C ASP A 191 -19.44 2.56 -5.35
N CYS A 192 -18.22 2.12 -5.66
CA CYS A 192 -17.86 1.63 -7.00
C CYS A 192 -18.38 0.21 -7.23
N SER A 193 -19.11 -0.01 -8.32
CA SER A 193 -19.60 -1.33 -8.75
C SER A 193 -18.53 -2.26 -9.31
N GLN A 194 -17.32 -1.75 -9.58
CA GLN A 194 -16.25 -2.48 -10.28
C GLN A 194 -16.69 -2.98 -11.68
N ALA A 195 -17.53 -2.22 -12.38
CA ALA A 195 -18.00 -2.57 -13.73
C ALA A 195 -16.85 -2.92 -14.70
N CYS A 196 -15.71 -2.21 -14.59
CA CYS A 196 -14.52 -2.50 -15.40
C CYS A 196 -13.92 -3.90 -15.19
N ARG A 197 -14.34 -4.64 -14.15
CA ARG A 197 -13.90 -6.01 -13.86
C ARG A 197 -14.88 -7.08 -14.34
N LEU A 198 -16.03 -6.70 -14.90
CA LEU A 198 -17.02 -7.64 -15.45
C LEU A 198 -16.58 -8.19 -16.82
N PRO A 199 -17.06 -9.38 -17.23
CA PRO A 199 -16.86 -9.89 -18.57
C PRO A 199 -17.76 -9.16 -19.58
N TYR A 200 -17.22 -8.92 -20.78
CA TYR A 200 -17.88 -8.26 -21.89
C TYR A 200 -17.68 -9.03 -23.21
N THR A 201 -18.67 -8.95 -24.10
CA THR A 201 -18.56 -9.46 -25.48
C THR A 201 -18.47 -8.27 -26.44
N LEU A 202 -17.31 -8.12 -27.09
CA LEU A 202 -17.05 -7.08 -28.09
C LEU A 202 -17.52 -7.57 -29.45
N LYS A 203 -18.35 -6.75 -30.10
CA LYS A 203 -18.80 -6.94 -31.48
C LYS A 203 -18.29 -5.80 -32.35
N ASP A 204 -17.97 -6.09 -33.61
CA ASP A 204 -17.67 -5.06 -34.61
C ASP A 204 -18.96 -4.41 -35.17
N ASP A 205 -18.79 -3.49 -36.10
CA ASP A 205 -19.87 -2.77 -36.80
C ASP A 205 -20.80 -3.69 -37.61
N GLN A 206 -20.32 -4.87 -38.00
CA GLN A 206 -21.06 -5.92 -38.69
C GLN A 206 -21.73 -6.92 -37.71
N GLY A 207 -21.57 -6.73 -36.41
CA GLY A 207 -22.12 -7.59 -35.37
C GLY A 207 -21.34 -8.88 -35.12
N ARG A 208 -20.16 -9.06 -35.75
CA ARG A 208 -19.29 -10.23 -35.55
C ARG A 208 -18.59 -10.13 -34.20
N VAL A 209 -18.46 -11.25 -33.50
CA VAL A 209 -17.81 -11.30 -32.19
C VAL A 209 -16.29 -11.23 -32.35
N VAL A 210 -15.69 -10.13 -31.88
CA VAL A 210 -14.24 -9.91 -31.83
C VAL A 210 -13.64 -10.53 -30.58
N ALA A 211 -14.32 -10.37 -29.44
CA ALA A 211 -13.96 -11.00 -28.17
C ALA A 211 -15.21 -11.43 -27.43
N TYR A 212 -15.22 -12.64 -26.89
CA TYR A 212 -16.36 -13.23 -26.19
C TYR A 212 -16.04 -13.37 -24.70
N GLU A 213 -16.91 -12.83 -23.83
CA GLU A 213 -16.83 -12.93 -22.36
C GLU A 213 -15.43 -12.65 -21.79
N LYS A 214 -14.78 -11.57 -22.26
CA LYS A 214 -13.47 -11.13 -21.78
C LYS A 214 -13.59 -9.93 -20.86
N HIS A 215 -12.64 -9.79 -19.95
CA HIS A 215 -12.57 -8.65 -19.02
C HIS A 215 -11.90 -7.43 -19.70
N LEU A 216 -12.49 -6.97 -20.80
CA LEU A 216 -11.89 -6.01 -21.74
C LEU A 216 -11.52 -4.64 -21.13
N LEU A 217 -12.12 -4.30 -19.99
CA LEU A 217 -11.87 -3.05 -19.26
C LEU A 217 -10.99 -3.25 -18.03
N SER A 218 -10.57 -4.49 -17.75
CA SER A 218 -9.78 -4.84 -16.58
C SER A 218 -8.31 -4.57 -16.88
N MET A 219 -7.71 -3.68 -16.09
CA MET A 219 -6.28 -3.38 -16.18
C MET A 219 -5.45 -4.24 -15.23
N LYS A 220 -4.18 -4.44 -15.59
CA LYS A 220 -3.14 -4.90 -14.67
C LYS A 220 -2.96 -3.92 -13.51
N ASP A 221 -2.34 -4.38 -12.44
CA ASP A 221 -2.02 -3.53 -11.29
C ASP A 221 -0.72 -2.75 -11.59
N ASN A 222 -0.62 -1.54 -11.06
CA ASN A 222 0.56 -0.69 -11.14
C ASN A 222 1.71 -1.29 -10.32
N ASP A 223 2.91 -1.28 -10.86
CA ASP A 223 4.14 -1.60 -10.14
C ASP A 223 5.27 -0.68 -10.63
N GLN A 224 5.75 0.18 -9.72
CA GLN A 224 6.79 1.17 -10.01
C GLN A 224 8.12 0.83 -9.33
N THR A 225 8.32 -0.43 -8.92
CA THR A 225 9.56 -0.91 -8.28
C THR A 225 10.80 -0.48 -9.06
N ALA A 226 10.80 -0.65 -10.39
CA ALA A 226 11.94 -0.31 -11.25
C ALA A 226 12.12 1.20 -11.50
N ASN A 227 11.17 2.04 -11.08
CA ASN A 227 11.10 3.45 -11.46
C ASN A 227 11.23 4.41 -10.28
N LEU A 228 11.49 3.92 -9.06
CA LEU A 228 11.53 4.75 -7.86
C LEU A 228 12.56 5.88 -7.96
N ALA A 229 13.79 5.59 -8.40
CA ALA A 229 14.83 6.60 -8.58
C ALA A 229 14.39 7.69 -9.59
N ALA A 230 13.85 7.28 -10.73
CA ALA A 230 13.36 8.21 -11.75
C ALA A 230 12.17 9.06 -11.25
N LEU A 231 11.28 8.50 -10.43
CA LEU A 231 10.18 9.23 -9.80
C LEU A 231 10.70 10.24 -8.76
N ILE A 232 11.72 9.89 -7.97
CA ILE A 232 12.40 10.80 -7.04
C ILE A 232 13.00 11.98 -7.82
N ASP A 233 13.70 11.71 -8.92
CA ASP A 233 14.30 12.75 -9.78
C ASP A 233 13.25 13.62 -10.48
N ALA A 234 12.09 13.04 -10.80
CA ALA A 234 10.93 13.77 -11.32
C ALA A 234 10.25 14.67 -10.26
N GLY A 235 10.64 14.59 -8.99
CA GLY A 235 10.13 15.44 -7.92
C GLY A 235 9.09 14.79 -7.00
N VAL A 236 8.80 13.49 -7.15
CA VAL A 236 7.92 12.77 -6.23
C VAL A 236 8.58 12.67 -4.85
N ARG A 237 7.82 12.95 -3.79
CA ARG A 237 8.29 12.85 -2.40
C ARG A 237 7.42 11.99 -1.50
N SER A 238 6.14 11.80 -1.85
CA SER A 238 5.27 10.82 -1.19
C SER A 238 4.92 9.68 -2.15
N PHE A 239 5.29 8.46 -1.78
CA PHE A 239 5.14 7.24 -2.57
C PHE A 239 3.97 6.44 -2.01
N LYS A 240 2.83 6.51 -2.69
CA LYS A 240 1.58 5.93 -2.19
C LYS A 240 1.34 4.53 -2.70
N ILE A 241 1.07 3.61 -1.79
CA ILE A 241 0.59 2.26 -2.11
C ILE A 241 -0.94 2.28 -2.18
N GLU A 242 -1.54 1.77 -3.27
CA GLU A 242 -3.00 1.56 -3.32
C GLU A 242 -3.38 0.27 -2.58
N GLY A 243 -4.47 0.31 -1.83
CA GLY A 243 -5.03 -0.92 -1.25
C GLY A 243 -5.83 -0.78 0.04
N ARG A 244 -6.69 0.24 0.21
CA ARG A 244 -7.46 0.41 1.47
C ARG A 244 -8.43 -0.74 1.79
N TYR A 245 -8.76 -1.59 0.82
CA TYR A 245 -9.53 -2.83 1.04
C TYR A 245 -8.67 -4.09 1.19
N LYS A 246 -7.36 -3.96 1.02
CA LYS A 246 -6.43 -5.09 1.08
C LYS A 246 -6.26 -5.55 2.51
N ASP A 247 -5.90 -6.82 2.64
CA ASP A 247 -5.69 -7.43 3.94
C ASP A 247 -4.31 -7.09 4.52
N MET A 248 -4.10 -7.56 5.75
CA MET A 248 -2.86 -7.35 6.47
C MET A 248 -1.64 -7.93 5.75
N SER A 249 -1.77 -9.10 5.13
CA SER A 249 -0.66 -9.74 4.41
C SER A 249 -0.18 -8.90 3.24
N TYR A 250 -1.10 -8.33 2.45
CA TYR A 250 -0.77 -7.40 1.38
C TYR A 250 -0.06 -6.16 1.93
N VAL A 251 -0.60 -5.52 2.96
CA VAL A 251 -0.03 -4.26 3.48
C VAL A 251 1.36 -4.48 4.07
N LYS A 252 1.57 -5.54 4.87
CA LYS A 252 2.89 -5.90 5.39
C LYS A 252 3.90 -6.13 4.27
N ASN A 253 3.52 -6.94 3.29
CA ASN A 253 4.39 -7.32 2.18
C ASN A 253 4.79 -6.13 1.30
N ILE A 254 3.82 -5.38 0.81
CA ILE A 254 4.08 -4.28 -0.12
C ILE A 254 4.77 -3.12 0.58
N THR A 255 4.42 -2.81 1.83
CA THR A 255 5.13 -1.79 2.60
C THR A 255 6.60 -2.19 2.80
N ALA A 256 6.86 -3.43 3.22
CA ALA A 256 8.23 -3.93 3.39
C ALA A 256 9.04 -3.90 2.08
N HIS A 257 8.43 -4.31 0.96
CA HIS A 257 9.06 -4.25 -0.36
C HIS A 257 9.54 -2.84 -0.69
N TYR A 258 8.62 -1.86 -0.66
CA TYR A 258 8.98 -0.49 -1.02
C TYR A 258 9.87 0.20 0.01
N ARG A 259 9.76 -0.16 1.30
CA ARG A 259 10.68 0.33 2.34
C ARG A 259 12.12 -0.09 2.03
N GLN A 260 12.33 -1.36 1.72
CA GLN A 260 13.67 -1.87 1.35
C GLN A 260 14.22 -1.17 0.11
N MET A 261 13.39 -0.96 -0.92
CA MET A 261 13.83 -0.26 -2.14
C MET A 261 14.17 1.21 -1.88
N LEU A 262 13.34 1.93 -1.12
CA LEU A 262 13.58 3.34 -0.79
C LEU A 262 14.79 3.51 0.14
N ASP A 263 14.98 2.63 1.11
CA ASP A 263 16.15 2.67 2.00
C ASP A 263 17.46 2.43 1.23
N ALA A 264 17.47 1.50 0.27
CA ALA A 264 18.63 1.28 -0.59
C ALA A 264 18.97 2.54 -1.40
N ILE A 265 17.97 3.24 -1.94
CA ILE A 265 18.20 4.50 -2.68
C ILE A 265 18.69 5.62 -1.75
N ILE A 266 18.14 5.72 -0.54
CA ILE A 266 18.56 6.71 0.46
C ILE A 266 20.04 6.48 0.84
N GLU A 267 20.42 5.24 1.07
CA GLU A 267 21.80 4.85 1.41
C GLU A 267 22.78 5.13 0.26
N ASP A 268 22.41 4.76 -0.98
CA ASP A 268 23.25 4.97 -2.16
C ASP A 268 23.49 6.46 -2.47
N ARG A 269 22.45 7.29 -2.37
CA ARG A 269 22.57 8.71 -2.74
C ARG A 269 23.15 9.60 -1.64
N GLY A 270 22.84 9.33 -0.38
CA GLY A 270 23.31 10.11 0.78
C GLY A 270 22.76 11.55 0.92
N ASP A 271 22.04 12.08 -0.07
CA ASP A 271 21.37 13.40 -0.04
C ASP A 271 19.90 13.33 0.42
N LEU A 272 19.39 12.13 0.68
CA LEU A 272 17.99 11.87 1.04
C LEU A 272 17.87 11.32 2.47
N ALA A 273 16.67 11.43 3.04
CA ALA A 273 16.32 10.88 4.34
C ALA A 273 14.90 10.30 4.36
N ARG A 274 14.62 9.43 5.34
CA ARG A 274 13.25 8.98 5.62
C ARG A 274 12.41 10.15 6.16
N ALA A 275 11.11 10.12 5.91
CA ALA A 275 10.20 11.13 6.46
C ALA A 275 9.89 10.89 7.94
N SER A 276 10.10 9.67 8.45
CA SER A 276 9.85 9.26 9.83
C SER A 276 11.02 8.46 10.44
N ALA A 277 10.96 8.23 11.75
CA ALA A 277 12.05 7.72 12.58
C ALA A 277 12.12 6.19 12.64
N GLY A 278 13.32 5.66 12.92
CA GLY A 278 13.54 4.24 13.12
C GLY A 278 13.86 3.48 11.84
N ARG A 279 14.52 2.34 12.06
CA ARG A 279 14.86 1.35 11.04
C ARG A 279 14.02 0.10 11.26
N THR A 280 13.56 -0.47 10.16
CA THR A 280 12.75 -1.69 10.19
C THR A 280 13.58 -2.89 9.78
N GLU A 281 13.59 -3.92 10.64
CA GLU A 281 14.04 -5.25 10.30
C GLU A 281 12.84 -6.10 9.89
N HIS A 282 12.96 -6.85 8.80
CA HIS A 282 11.90 -7.74 8.29
C HIS A 282 12.31 -9.20 8.45
N PHE A 283 11.41 -10.01 9.01
CA PHE A 283 11.63 -11.45 9.26
C PHE A 283 11.06 -12.34 8.15
N PHE A 284 10.83 -11.75 6.97
CA PHE A 284 10.39 -12.41 5.75
C PHE A 284 10.96 -11.67 4.54
N ILE A 285 10.98 -12.35 3.39
CA ILE A 285 11.37 -11.74 2.12
C ILE A 285 10.10 -11.22 1.44
N PRO A 286 9.94 -9.90 1.28
CA PRO A 286 8.80 -9.33 0.57
C PRO A 286 8.91 -9.58 -0.93
N SER A 287 7.75 -9.66 -1.60
CA SER A 287 7.66 -9.88 -3.05
C SER A 287 6.32 -9.40 -3.56
N THR A 288 6.32 -8.51 -4.56
CA THR A 288 5.10 -7.98 -5.16
C THR A 288 4.23 -9.06 -5.81
N ASP A 289 4.82 -10.19 -6.21
CA ASP A 289 4.12 -11.31 -6.86
C ASP A 289 3.47 -12.31 -5.88
N LYS A 290 3.77 -12.22 -4.57
CA LYS A 290 3.23 -13.16 -3.56
C LYS A 290 1.90 -12.74 -2.94
N THR A 291 1.42 -11.53 -3.26
CA THR A 291 0.12 -11.02 -2.80
C THR A 291 -0.76 -10.64 -3.97
N PHE A 292 -2.07 -10.48 -3.73
CA PHE A 292 -3.03 -10.24 -4.80
C PHE A 292 -2.64 -9.06 -5.71
N HIS A 293 -2.42 -9.38 -6.99
CA HIS A 293 -2.34 -8.46 -8.13
C HIS A 293 -2.98 -9.12 -9.37
N ARG A 294 -3.18 -8.35 -10.46
CA ARG A 294 -3.78 -8.85 -11.71
C ARG A 294 -2.76 -8.87 -12.84
N GLY A 295 -1.55 -9.34 -12.51
CA GLY A 295 -0.36 -8.98 -13.27
C GLY A 295 0.05 -7.54 -12.99
N SER A 296 1.28 -7.22 -13.36
CA SER A 296 1.90 -5.92 -13.04
C SER A 296 2.23 -5.15 -14.31
N THR A 297 2.23 -3.82 -14.21
CA THR A 297 2.63 -2.93 -15.31
C THR A 297 3.17 -1.61 -14.77
N ASP A 298 4.13 -1.04 -15.49
CA ASP A 298 4.71 0.29 -15.26
C ASP A 298 4.24 1.33 -16.30
N TYR A 299 3.19 0.98 -17.05
CA TYR A 299 2.76 1.54 -18.34
C TYR A 299 2.87 3.06 -18.55
N PHE A 300 2.53 3.88 -17.55
CA PHE A 300 2.38 5.32 -17.76
C PHE A 300 3.69 6.10 -17.62
N VAL A 301 4.57 5.66 -16.72
CA VAL A 301 5.77 6.40 -16.31
C VAL A 301 6.84 6.41 -17.41
N ASN A 302 7.07 5.27 -18.07
CA ASN A 302 8.14 5.04 -19.06
C ASN A 302 7.64 4.96 -20.53
N ALA A 303 6.54 5.64 -20.84
CA ALA A 303 5.81 5.55 -22.10
C ALA A 303 4.91 4.32 -22.28
N ARG A 304 3.82 4.56 -23.03
CA ARG A 304 2.68 3.66 -23.21
C ARG A 304 3.07 2.41 -24.01
N LYS A 305 2.87 1.23 -23.42
CA LYS A 305 3.15 -0.07 -24.06
C LYS A 305 1.90 -0.62 -24.79
N GLY A 306 2.01 -1.77 -25.44
CA GLY A 306 0.85 -2.46 -26.03
C GLY A 306 0.01 -3.24 -25.01
N ASP A 307 0.62 -3.65 -23.89
CA ASP A 307 0.02 -4.56 -22.92
C ASP A 307 -0.21 -3.87 -21.55
N ILE A 308 -1.47 -3.61 -21.26
CA ILE A 308 -1.95 -2.96 -20.02
C ILE A 308 -3.12 -3.72 -19.38
N GLY A 309 -3.67 -4.70 -20.10
CA GLY A 309 -4.92 -5.36 -19.78
C GLY A 309 -4.71 -6.67 -19.02
N ALA A 310 -5.59 -6.92 -18.06
CA ALA A 310 -5.79 -8.23 -17.46
C ALA A 310 -7.09 -8.84 -18.03
N PHE A 311 -7.09 -9.06 -19.36
CA PHE A 311 -8.30 -9.37 -20.12
C PHE A 311 -8.82 -10.79 -19.93
N ASP A 312 -7.96 -11.73 -19.55
CA ASP A 312 -8.34 -13.13 -19.37
C ASP A 312 -8.91 -13.41 -17.97
N SER A 313 -8.47 -12.70 -16.93
CA SER A 313 -9.02 -12.84 -15.58
C SER A 313 -8.71 -11.63 -14.70
N PRO A 314 -9.68 -11.12 -13.92
CA PRO A 314 -9.46 -10.07 -12.92
C PRO A 314 -9.08 -10.69 -11.55
N LYS A 315 -8.94 -12.01 -11.47
CA LYS A 315 -8.54 -12.76 -10.26
C LYS A 315 -7.02 -12.83 -10.18
N PHE A 316 -6.52 -13.06 -8.96
CA PHE A 316 -5.11 -13.35 -8.74
C PHE A 316 -4.78 -14.79 -9.13
N ILE A 317 -4.07 -14.94 -10.25
CA ILE A 317 -3.60 -16.24 -10.79
C ILE A 317 -2.37 -16.73 -10.01
N GLY A 318 -1.56 -15.82 -9.48
CA GLY A 318 -0.33 -16.18 -8.78
C GLY A 318 0.83 -16.50 -9.72
N LEU A 319 1.88 -17.07 -9.14
CA LEU A 319 3.12 -17.39 -9.83
C LEU A 319 3.05 -18.77 -10.49
N PRO A 320 3.55 -18.94 -11.73
CA PRO A 320 3.78 -20.27 -12.29
C PRO A 320 4.77 -21.03 -11.41
N VAL A 321 4.39 -22.21 -10.93
CA VAL A 321 5.25 -23.05 -10.07
C VAL A 321 5.59 -24.39 -10.71
N GLY A 322 4.98 -24.74 -11.83
CA GLY A 322 5.20 -26.02 -12.49
C GLY A 322 4.10 -26.39 -13.47
N GLU A 323 3.87 -27.69 -13.62
CA GLU A 323 2.86 -28.24 -14.52
C GLU A 323 2.18 -29.48 -13.93
N VAL A 324 0.96 -29.74 -14.41
CA VAL A 324 0.22 -30.96 -14.08
C VAL A 324 0.64 -32.09 -15.01
N LEU A 325 1.20 -33.16 -14.46
CA LEU A 325 1.57 -34.36 -15.23
C LEU A 325 0.36 -35.26 -15.46
N LYS A 326 -0.45 -35.46 -14.42
CA LYS A 326 -1.61 -36.36 -14.46
C LYS A 326 -2.67 -35.94 -13.45
N VAL A 327 -3.93 -36.06 -13.84
CA VAL A 327 -5.07 -35.95 -12.93
C VAL A 327 -5.61 -37.35 -12.62
N GLY A 328 -5.56 -37.73 -11.35
CA GLY A 328 -6.13 -38.96 -10.82
C GLY A 328 -7.62 -38.80 -10.46
N LYS A 329 -8.13 -39.73 -9.65
CA LYS A 329 -9.53 -39.68 -9.17
C LYS A 329 -9.75 -38.51 -8.19
N ASP A 330 -8.80 -38.29 -7.30
CA ASP A 330 -8.88 -37.38 -6.16
C ASP A 330 -7.57 -36.60 -5.91
N HIS A 331 -6.61 -36.72 -6.83
CA HIS A 331 -5.28 -36.10 -6.71
C HIS A 331 -4.75 -35.64 -8.07
N LEU A 332 -3.70 -34.84 -8.02
CA LEU A 332 -2.89 -34.43 -9.16
C LEU A 332 -1.45 -34.87 -8.92
N ASP A 333 -0.83 -35.49 -9.91
CA ASP A 333 0.63 -35.64 -9.95
C ASP A 333 1.19 -34.44 -10.73
N VAL A 334 2.13 -33.72 -10.12
CA VAL A 334 2.67 -32.45 -10.63
C VAL A 334 4.19 -32.47 -10.62
N GLU A 335 4.80 -31.71 -11.52
CA GLU A 335 6.23 -31.39 -11.53
C GLU A 335 6.40 -29.89 -11.32
N VAL A 336 7.23 -29.48 -10.38
CA VAL A 336 7.33 -28.09 -9.91
C VAL A 336 8.75 -27.60 -9.78
N SER A 337 8.97 -26.31 -10.01
CA SER A 337 10.25 -25.64 -9.81
C SER A 337 10.45 -25.17 -8.37
N GLU A 338 9.37 -25.10 -7.58
CA GLU A 338 9.40 -24.68 -6.18
C GLU A 338 8.73 -25.73 -5.28
N PRO A 339 9.21 -25.93 -4.03
CA PRO A 339 8.58 -26.81 -3.08
C PRO A 339 7.12 -26.43 -2.80
N LEU A 340 6.23 -27.43 -2.85
CA LEU A 340 4.84 -27.30 -2.43
C LEU A 340 4.64 -27.74 -0.99
N THR A 341 3.66 -27.15 -0.31
CA THR A 341 3.30 -27.50 1.07
C THR A 341 1.80 -27.62 1.29
N ASN A 342 1.41 -28.33 2.34
CA ASN A 342 0.02 -28.40 2.77
C ASN A 342 -0.50 -26.99 3.04
N GLY A 343 -1.68 -26.70 2.53
CA GLY A 343 -2.30 -25.38 2.59
C GLY A 343 -1.91 -24.45 1.45
N ASP A 344 -1.13 -24.84 0.45
CA ASP A 344 -0.91 -23.97 -0.71
C ASP A 344 -2.21 -23.74 -1.51
N GLY A 345 -2.38 -22.54 -2.06
CA GLY A 345 -3.43 -22.22 -3.03
C GLY A 345 -2.88 -22.42 -4.42
N LEU A 346 -3.44 -23.38 -5.14
CA LEU A 346 -3.00 -23.75 -6.47
C LEU A 346 -4.15 -23.57 -7.47
N ASN A 347 -3.81 -23.30 -8.73
CA ASN A 347 -4.80 -23.20 -9.78
C ASN A 347 -4.22 -23.55 -11.16
N VAL A 348 -5.14 -23.89 -12.06
CA VAL A 348 -4.88 -24.12 -13.47
C VAL A 348 -5.88 -23.31 -14.31
N MET A 349 -5.45 -22.87 -15.48
CA MET A 349 -6.30 -22.12 -16.40
C MET A 349 -6.95 -23.05 -17.42
N ILE A 350 -8.24 -23.36 -17.30
CA ILE A 350 -8.96 -24.28 -18.20
C ILE A 350 -9.83 -23.49 -19.17
N LYS A 351 -9.48 -23.51 -20.46
CA LYS A 351 -10.08 -22.73 -21.57
C LYS A 351 -10.02 -21.21 -21.44
N ARG A 352 -10.27 -20.64 -20.25
CA ARG A 352 -10.23 -19.23 -19.81
C ARG A 352 -10.64 -19.05 -18.34
N GLU A 353 -11.03 -20.12 -17.65
CA GLU A 353 -11.42 -20.05 -16.25
C GLU A 353 -10.28 -20.49 -15.35
N VAL A 354 -10.05 -19.70 -14.30
CA VAL A 354 -9.11 -20.05 -13.22
C VAL A 354 -9.82 -21.04 -12.30
N VAL A 355 -9.43 -22.31 -12.40
CA VAL A 355 -9.90 -23.39 -11.52
C VAL A 355 -8.89 -23.55 -10.40
N GLY A 356 -9.23 -23.00 -9.23
CA GLY A 356 -8.37 -23.00 -8.05
C GLY A 356 -8.82 -24.02 -7.01
N PHE A 357 -7.87 -24.50 -6.21
CA PHE A 357 -8.09 -25.40 -5.09
C PHE A 357 -7.06 -25.15 -3.98
N ARG A 358 -7.37 -25.61 -2.76
CA ARG A 358 -6.41 -25.63 -1.65
C ARG A 358 -5.76 -27.01 -1.59
N ALA A 359 -4.44 -27.06 -1.57
CA ALA A 359 -3.72 -28.32 -1.39
C ALA A 359 -3.92 -28.80 0.06
N ASN A 360 -4.75 -29.81 0.28
CA ASN A 360 -4.98 -30.38 1.61
C ASN A 360 -3.78 -31.24 2.04
N THR A 361 -3.35 -32.13 1.15
CA THR A 361 -2.18 -32.98 1.36
C THR A 361 -1.23 -32.86 0.17
N VAL A 362 0.05 -32.68 0.45
CA VAL A 362 1.14 -32.63 -0.54
C VAL A 362 2.17 -33.67 -0.13
N GLU A 363 2.38 -34.66 -0.99
CA GLU A 363 3.36 -35.73 -0.79
C GLU A 363 4.44 -35.65 -1.87
N LYS A 364 5.71 -35.63 -1.45
CA LYS A 364 6.83 -35.64 -2.38
C LYS A 364 7.04 -37.06 -2.92
N THR A 365 6.92 -37.24 -4.23
CA THR A 365 7.03 -38.55 -4.90
C THR A 365 8.32 -38.72 -5.68
N GLY A 366 9.09 -37.64 -5.88
CA GLY A 366 10.40 -37.67 -6.53
C GLY A 366 11.13 -36.33 -6.42
N GLU A 367 12.22 -36.18 -7.17
CA GLU A 367 12.86 -34.88 -7.36
C GLU A 367 11.91 -33.96 -8.12
N ASN A 368 11.56 -32.81 -7.54
CA ASN A 368 10.59 -31.85 -8.09
C ASN A 368 9.19 -32.39 -8.39
N ARG A 369 8.85 -33.60 -7.93
CA ARG A 369 7.56 -34.24 -8.17
C ARG A 369 6.76 -34.42 -6.90
N TYR A 370 5.49 -34.07 -7.01
CA TYR A 370 4.55 -34.14 -5.89
C TYR A 370 3.24 -34.76 -6.33
N ARG A 371 2.62 -35.48 -5.40
CA ARG A 371 1.20 -35.80 -5.44
C ARG A 371 0.45 -34.84 -4.54
N VAL A 372 -0.57 -34.18 -5.08
CA VAL A 372 -1.35 -33.17 -4.40
C VAL A 372 -2.81 -33.61 -4.33
N TRP A 373 -3.36 -33.69 -3.12
CA TRP A 373 -4.78 -33.89 -2.88
C TRP A 373 -5.43 -32.55 -2.56
N PRO A 374 -6.35 -32.07 -3.42
CA PRO A 374 -7.18 -30.91 -3.12
C PRO A 374 -8.07 -31.12 -1.89
N ASN A 375 -8.44 -30.04 -1.20
CA ASN A 375 -9.45 -30.04 -0.13
C ASN A 375 -10.83 -30.46 -0.65
N GLU A 376 -11.13 -30.06 -1.87
CA GLU A 376 -12.26 -30.49 -2.68
C GLU A 376 -11.71 -30.63 -4.10
N MET A 377 -12.13 -31.66 -4.84
CA MET A 377 -11.70 -31.89 -6.22
C MET A 377 -12.68 -31.21 -7.19
N PRO A 378 -12.41 -29.99 -7.71
CA PRO A 378 -13.28 -29.37 -8.70
C PRO A 378 -13.47 -30.29 -9.89
N ALA A 379 -14.73 -30.48 -10.32
CA ALA A 379 -15.08 -31.35 -11.44
C ALA A 379 -14.32 -30.98 -12.73
N ASP A 380 -14.02 -29.69 -12.91
CA ASP A 380 -13.29 -29.19 -14.07
C ASP A 380 -11.82 -29.61 -14.11
N LEU A 381 -11.21 -29.99 -12.98
CA LEU A 381 -9.82 -30.47 -12.97
C LEU A 381 -9.66 -31.75 -13.80
N HIS A 382 -10.71 -32.57 -13.97
CA HIS A 382 -10.66 -33.73 -14.86
C HIS A 382 -10.57 -33.37 -16.36
N LYS A 383 -10.75 -32.09 -16.72
CA LYS A 383 -10.58 -31.57 -18.08
C LYS A 383 -9.15 -31.08 -18.34
N VAL A 384 -8.29 -31.06 -17.32
CA VAL A 384 -6.88 -30.66 -17.41
C VAL A 384 -6.12 -31.63 -18.29
N ARG A 385 -5.30 -31.10 -19.18
CA ARG A 385 -4.41 -31.91 -20.03
C ARG A 385 -3.03 -32.03 -19.37
N PRO A 386 -2.29 -33.12 -19.63
CA PRO A 386 -0.89 -33.20 -19.22
C PRO A 386 -0.08 -31.98 -19.70
N HIS A 387 0.90 -31.57 -18.89
CA HIS A 387 1.78 -30.41 -19.11
C HIS A 387 1.06 -29.06 -19.08
N GLN A 388 -0.13 -29.00 -18.47
CA GLN A 388 -0.83 -27.73 -18.28
C GLN A 388 -0.18 -26.94 -17.12
N PRO A 389 0.09 -25.63 -17.30
CA PRO A 389 0.73 -24.82 -16.26
C PRO A 389 -0.06 -24.81 -14.95
N LEU A 390 0.67 -25.03 -13.86
CA LEU A 390 0.20 -24.95 -12.48
C LEU A 390 0.70 -23.64 -11.87
N ASN A 391 -0.20 -22.85 -11.30
CA ASN A 391 0.13 -21.60 -10.63
C ASN A 391 -0.15 -21.69 -9.13
N ARG A 392 0.64 -21.00 -8.33
CA ARG A 392 0.45 -20.82 -6.89
C ARG A 392 0.01 -19.39 -6.60
N ASN A 393 -1.23 -19.23 -6.16
CA ASN A 393 -1.82 -17.95 -5.76
C ASN A 393 -1.92 -17.76 -4.24
N LEU A 394 -1.48 -18.76 -3.47
CA LEU A 394 -1.25 -18.60 -2.04
C LEU A 394 -0.10 -19.51 -1.60
N ASP A 395 1.00 -18.91 -1.19
CA ASP A 395 2.12 -19.60 -0.53
C ASP A 395 1.81 -19.68 0.97
N HIS A 396 1.47 -20.88 1.45
CA HIS A 396 0.98 -21.06 2.81
C HIS A 396 2.02 -20.68 3.85
N ASN A 397 3.24 -21.19 3.71
CA ASN A 397 4.32 -20.95 4.67
C ASN A 397 4.67 -19.47 4.73
N TRP A 398 4.76 -18.82 3.56
CA TRP A 398 5.03 -17.38 3.50
C TRP A 398 3.89 -16.57 4.13
N GLN A 399 2.62 -16.94 3.89
CA GLN A 399 1.48 -16.28 4.54
C GLN A 399 1.49 -16.50 6.06
N GLN A 400 1.82 -17.70 6.54
CA GLN A 400 1.92 -17.99 7.98
C GLN A 400 3.02 -17.17 8.65
N ALA A 401 4.12 -16.87 7.96
CA ALA A 401 5.16 -15.98 8.48
C ALA A 401 4.62 -14.55 8.75
N LEU A 402 3.69 -14.06 7.92
CA LEU A 402 3.08 -12.73 8.08
C LEU A 402 2.01 -12.66 9.17
N LEU A 403 1.44 -13.79 9.58
CA LEU A 403 0.50 -13.87 10.71
C LEU A 403 1.21 -13.76 12.07
N LYS A 404 2.51 -14.06 12.12
CA LYS A 404 3.36 -13.86 13.30
C LYS A 404 4.03 -12.49 13.24
N THR A 405 4.80 -12.15 14.28
CA THR A 405 5.70 -11.01 14.25
C THR A 405 6.63 -11.14 13.05
N SER A 406 6.46 -10.24 12.08
CA SER A 406 7.09 -10.29 10.74
C SER A 406 8.03 -9.10 10.51
N SER A 407 8.02 -8.13 11.42
CA SER A 407 8.95 -7.02 11.42
C SER A 407 9.16 -6.49 12.82
N GLU A 408 10.25 -5.74 13.01
CA GLU A 408 10.46 -4.90 14.18
C GLU A 408 11.01 -3.54 13.73
N ARG A 409 10.43 -2.45 14.23
CA ARG A 409 10.91 -1.09 13.98
C ARG A 409 11.54 -0.51 15.23
N ARG A 410 12.82 -0.14 15.15
CA ARG A 410 13.59 0.38 16.28
C ARG A 410 14.14 1.77 15.97
N ILE A 411 14.07 2.65 16.95
CA ILE A 411 14.64 4.00 16.89
C ILE A 411 16.05 3.95 17.47
N ALA A 412 17.03 4.46 16.73
CA ALA A 412 18.39 4.54 17.24
C ALA A 412 18.48 5.60 18.36
N VAL A 413 19.19 5.28 19.43
CA VAL A 413 19.39 6.17 20.58
C VAL A 413 20.86 6.16 20.98
N ASP A 414 21.47 7.34 20.97
CA ASP A 414 22.79 7.58 21.54
C ASP A 414 22.65 7.79 23.05
N VAL A 415 23.45 7.06 23.82
CA VAL A 415 23.42 7.08 25.29
C VAL A 415 24.74 7.62 25.80
N THR A 416 24.68 8.78 26.46
CA THR A 416 25.84 9.41 27.10
C THR A 416 25.67 9.36 28.60
N LEU A 417 26.60 8.70 29.30
CA LEU A 417 26.69 8.72 30.75
C LEU A 417 27.87 9.61 31.16
N SER A 418 27.59 10.64 31.95
CA SER A 418 28.60 11.55 32.52
C SER A 418 28.41 11.67 34.04
N GLY A 419 29.36 12.27 34.75
CA GLY A 419 29.23 12.45 36.20
C GLY A 419 30.35 13.27 36.82
N TRP A 420 30.04 13.89 37.96
CA TRP A 420 30.96 14.71 38.75
C TRP A 420 30.69 14.47 40.24
N GLN A 421 31.71 14.01 40.98
CA GLN A 421 31.80 13.75 42.44
C GLN A 421 30.56 13.14 43.15
N GLU A 422 29.41 13.79 43.11
CA GLU A 422 28.16 13.39 43.76
C GLU A 422 26.98 13.19 42.80
N GLN A 423 27.20 13.21 41.48
CA GLN A 423 26.13 13.07 40.50
C GLN A 423 26.53 12.18 39.32
N LEU A 424 25.57 11.37 38.86
CA LEU A 424 25.57 10.68 37.58
C LEU A 424 24.49 11.29 36.69
N VAL A 425 24.84 11.65 35.47
CA VAL A 425 23.95 12.27 34.48
C VAL A 425 23.88 11.35 33.26
N LEU A 426 22.69 10.82 32.99
CA LEU A 426 22.40 10.00 31.81
C LEU A 426 21.61 10.85 30.80
N THR A 427 22.18 11.08 29.63
CA THR A 427 21.50 11.71 28.49
C THR A 427 21.27 10.67 27.40
N MET A 428 20.04 10.58 26.92
CA MET A 428 19.65 9.74 25.79
C MET A 428 19.13 10.63 24.68
N THR A 429 19.70 10.52 23.48
CA THR A 429 19.33 11.32 22.29
C THR A 429 18.90 10.37 21.17
N CYS A 430 17.69 10.52 20.64
CA CYS A 430 17.25 9.71 19.51
C CYS A 430 17.81 10.24 18.17
N GLU A 431 17.66 9.46 17.11
CA GLU A 431 18.12 9.82 15.75
C GLU A 431 17.49 11.11 15.18
N ASP A 432 16.37 11.57 15.74
CA ASP A 432 15.74 12.86 15.39
C ASP A 432 16.27 14.04 16.23
N GLY A 433 17.27 13.82 17.09
CA GLY A 433 17.89 14.83 17.93
C GLY A 433 17.14 15.15 19.23
N VAL A 434 16.00 14.49 19.50
CA VAL A 434 15.26 14.66 20.76
C VAL A 434 16.05 14.03 21.90
N SER A 435 16.34 14.82 22.93
CA SER A 435 17.17 14.39 24.06
C SER A 435 16.42 14.45 25.38
N VAL A 436 16.58 13.41 26.20
CA VAL A 436 16.12 13.38 27.59
C VAL A 436 17.33 13.19 28.50
N THR A 437 17.41 13.97 29.57
CA THR A 437 18.48 13.87 30.57
C THR A 437 17.90 13.54 31.93
N HIS A 438 18.50 12.55 32.61
CA HIS A 438 18.16 12.19 33.97
C HIS A 438 19.41 12.24 34.85
N THR A 439 19.27 12.84 36.03
CA THR A 439 20.36 12.98 37.00
C THR A 439 20.05 12.15 38.24
N LEU A 440 21.01 11.32 38.65
CA LEU A 440 21.00 10.60 39.90
C LEU A 440 22.04 11.20 40.84
N ASP A 441 21.58 11.69 41.99
CA ASP A 441 22.46 12.10 43.07
C ASP A 441 23.02 10.86 43.79
N GLY A 442 24.31 10.86 44.10
CA GLY A 442 24.98 9.81 44.83
C GLY A 442 26.06 10.38 45.74
N SER A 443 25.98 10.12 47.04
CA SER A 443 27.09 10.42 47.95
C SER A 443 28.19 9.36 47.78
N SER A 444 29.42 9.77 47.46
CA SER A 444 30.56 8.86 47.47
C SER A 444 30.71 8.27 48.88
N PRO A 445 30.62 6.95 49.12
CA PRO A 445 31.03 6.41 50.40
C PRO A 445 32.52 6.76 50.56
N LYS A 446 32.87 7.44 51.67
CA LYS A 446 34.27 7.72 52.02
C LYS A 446 35.07 6.44 51.82
N LEU A 447 36.02 6.45 50.89
CA LEU A 447 37.06 5.43 50.74
C LEU A 447 37.76 5.30 52.10
N THR A 448 37.31 4.34 52.91
CA THR A 448 38.00 3.96 54.13
C THR A 448 39.29 3.31 53.66
N ARG A 449 40.40 4.05 53.72
CA ARG A 449 41.75 3.51 53.64
C ARG A 449 41.92 2.46 54.74
N ARG A 450 41.56 1.20 54.46
CA ARG A 450 42.07 0.06 55.22
C ARG A 450 43.51 -0.15 54.79
N ARG A 451 44.45 0.48 55.51
CA ARG A 451 45.84 -0.02 55.58
C ARG A 451 45.77 -1.41 56.23
N LYS A 452 45.92 -2.47 55.45
CA LYS A 452 46.39 -3.76 55.99
C LYS A 452 47.90 -3.66 56.15
N ARG A 453 48.39 -3.83 57.39
CA ARG A 453 49.76 -4.26 57.65
C ARG A 453 49.88 -5.74 57.35
#